data_AF-A0AAD6BFS3-F1
#
_entry.id   AF-A0AAD6BFS3-F1
#
_cell.length_a   1.000
_cell.length_b   1.000
_cell.length_c   1.000
_cell.angle_alpha   90.00
_cell.angle_beta   90.00
_cell.angle_gamma   90.00
#
_symmetry.space_group_name_H-M   'P 1'
#
loop_
_entity.id
_entity.type
_entity.pdbx_description
1 polymer ?
#
loop_
_entity_poly.entity_id
_entity_poly.type
_entity_poly.pdbx_seq_one_letter_code
_entity_poly.pdbx_strand_id
1 'polypeptide(L)'
;MFITDIRKEFYEVVANQRVALLVASDIDGLCACKIIQALFHCDQVQYTLIPVTAWQDLGTAFLEHKEQFKYFVLINCGANVDLLEMLQPDDDSVFFICDTHRPVDVVNVYNDSQIKLLIKQDDDLGVPSYDDIFRDEEDEEGADSGNESEDGSEPSGKRRRFDEGAIERRIDRQRAKREWETRRREILFDYEQYEYHGTSAAVMFFELAWVLTKDTKDMLWWAIIGLTDQWVHDKITHMKYVTDIATMQRHVSRHNHRNEDEENSLSIDCMRISFEYDLRLTLYQHWSLYESICNSCYTTCHFKLWTLNGQKKLQEFLADMGLPLKQVRQKFNSMDMTIKENLRDVIEESSNKYGMKDIRIQTFGVHFGFKNRFLAVDMVHATAALLESTEKDESNSDNFIKALDSLSRSNLERLHSGIDLAKKKLMAIQQTGTPDVKLFSRPMALTLLCKYLLKAFVSSTRNKRCKLLPLIMAAPKDLEKGTVIVLGIPPESETSDKKNFFGRAFEKAAESTSSRTLHDNFDTSIIELKTEDRSKFLDALITLLS
;
A
#
# COMPACT_ATOMS: atom_id res chain seq x y z
N MET A 1 7.33 -1.60 -19.80
CA MET A 1 8.62 -0.88 -19.77
C MET A 1 8.62 0.28 -18.79
N PHE A 2 9.76 0.61 -18.19
CA PHE A 2 9.90 1.79 -17.31
C PHE A 2 10.00 3.09 -18.09
N ILE A 3 9.27 4.12 -17.65
CA ILE A 3 9.38 5.46 -18.19
C ILE A 3 10.66 6.13 -17.69
N THR A 4 11.43 6.75 -18.60
CA THR A 4 12.63 7.52 -18.23
C THR A 4 12.35 9.00 -18.06
N ASP A 5 11.52 9.58 -18.92
CA ASP A 5 11.07 10.98 -18.85
C ASP A 5 9.56 11.05 -18.61
N ILE A 6 9.17 11.21 -17.34
CA ILE A 6 7.76 11.26 -16.91
C ILE A 6 6.96 12.40 -17.55
N ARG A 7 7.63 13.46 -18.03
CA ARG A 7 6.97 14.55 -18.72
C ARG A 7 6.67 14.16 -20.16
N LYS A 8 7.68 13.71 -20.92
CA LYS A 8 7.54 13.45 -22.36
C LYS A 8 6.81 12.14 -22.65
N GLU A 9 7.15 11.08 -21.93
CA GLU A 9 6.63 9.73 -22.22
C GLU A 9 5.26 9.49 -21.60
N PHE A 10 4.87 10.27 -20.58
CA PHE A 10 3.57 10.17 -19.93
C PHE A 10 2.74 11.44 -20.09
N TYR A 11 3.11 12.54 -19.43
CA TYR A 11 2.19 13.67 -19.27
C TYR A 11 1.82 14.35 -20.60
N GLU A 12 2.80 14.61 -21.46
CA GLU A 12 2.58 15.21 -22.78
C GLU A 12 1.78 14.28 -23.71
N VAL A 13 1.84 12.96 -23.51
CA VAL A 13 1.04 11.97 -24.24
C VAL A 13 -0.43 12.05 -23.83
N VAL A 14 -0.71 12.07 -22.52
CA VAL A 14 -2.09 12.04 -22.01
C VAL A 14 -2.78 13.41 -22.02
N ALA A 15 -2.03 14.51 -22.03
CA ALA A 15 -2.58 15.87 -21.88
C ALA A 15 -3.61 16.25 -22.97
N ASN A 16 -3.47 15.71 -24.18
CA ASN A 16 -4.38 16.00 -25.30
C ASN A 16 -5.35 14.85 -25.60
N GLN A 17 -5.51 13.91 -24.68
CA GLN A 17 -6.27 12.68 -24.87
C GLN A 17 -7.41 12.57 -23.86
N ARG A 18 -8.34 11.64 -24.13
CA ARG A 18 -9.35 11.24 -23.15
C ARG A 18 -8.79 10.12 -22.28
N VAL A 19 -8.76 10.33 -20.97
CA VAL A 19 -8.05 9.45 -20.03
C VAL A 19 -9.02 8.75 -19.07
N ALA A 20 -8.92 7.42 -18.94
CA ALA A 20 -9.56 6.68 -17.88
C ALA A 20 -8.60 6.58 -16.69
N LEU A 21 -8.98 7.16 -15.55
CA LEU A 21 -8.16 7.21 -14.33
C LEU A 21 -8.69 6.19 -13.32
N LEU A 22 -8.08 5.01 -13.26
CA LEU A 22 -8.41 3.95 -12.33
C LEU A 22 -7.56 4.08 -11.07
N VAL A 23 -8.20 4.21 -9.91
CA VAL A 23 -7.51 4.51 -8.65
C VAL A 23 -7.87 3.49 -7.58
N ALA A 24 -6.85 2.81 -7.05
CA ALA A 24 -7.02 1.92 -5.91
C ALA A 24 -7.50 2.67 -4.66
N SER A 25 -8.30 1.98 -3.85
CA SER A 25 -8.92 2.55 -2.65
C SER A 25 -7.99 2.50 -1.45
N ASP A 26 -6.88 3.25 -1.51
CA ASP A 26 -5.94 3.50 -0.41
C ASP A 26 -5.56 4.99 -0.32
N ILE A 27 -4.93 5.43 0.78
CA ILE A 27 -4.70 6.85 1.05
C ILE A 27 -3.61 7.44 0.14
N ASP A 28 -2.56 6.66 -0.17
CA ASP A 28 -1.54 7.08 -1.13
C ASP A 28 -2.15 7.25 -2.54
N GLY A 29 -3.03 6.32 -2.96
CA GLY A 29 -3.78 6.40 -4.21
C GLY A 29 -4.72 7.60 -4.27
N LEU A 30 -5.43 7.92 -3.17
CA LEU A 30 -6.24 9.14 -3.06
C LEU A 30 -5.38 10.40 -3.20
N CYS A 31 -4.21 10.44 -2.54
CA CYS A 31 -3.31 11.60 -2.60
C CYS A 31 -2.72 11.78 -4.00
N ALA A 32 -2.26 10.69 -4.63
CA ALA A 32 -1.82 10.65 -6.02
C ALA A 32 -2.91 11.15 -6.98
N CYS A 33 -4.15 10.67 -6.78
CA CYS A 33 -5.32 11.11 -7.53
C CYS A 33 -5.54 12.62 -7.41
N LYS A 34 -5.49 13.20 -6.20
CA LYS A 34 -5.63 14.66 -6.03
C LYS A 34 -4.59 15.46 -6.79
N ILE A 35 -3.34 14.99 -6.80
CA ILE A 35 -2.24 15.67 -7.49
C ILE A 35 -2.48 15.64 -9.02
N ILE A 36 -2.74 14.46 -9.59
CA ILE A 36 -2.95 14.35 -11.04
C ILE A 36 -4.24 15.04 -11.50
N GLN A 37 -5.31 15.00 -10.71
CA GLN A 37 -6.55 15.74 -11.00
C GLN A 37 -6.31 17.25 -11.05
N ALA A 38 -5.48 17.78 -10.15
CA ALA A 38 -5.14 19.20 -10.15
C ALA A 38 -4.29 19.59 -11.37
N LEU A 39 -3.35 18.73 -11.81
CA LEU A 39 -2.60 18.92 -13.05
C LEU A 39 -3.52 18.88 -14.27
N PHE A 40 -4.36 17.85 -14.38
CA PHE A 40 -5.35 17.70 -15.45
C PHE A 40 -6.32 18.87 -15.51
N HIS A 41 -6.74 19.41 -14.36
CA HIS A 41 -7.58 20.60 -14.31
C HIS A 41 -6.85 21.84 -14.85
N CYS A 42 -5.57 22.03 -14.52
CA CYS A 42 -4.77 23.15 -15.03
C CYS A 42 -4.65 23.12 -16.55
N ASP A 43 -4.52 21.93 -17.14
CA ASP A 43 -4.34 21.74 -18.58
C ASP A 43 -5.61 21.33 -19.34
N GLN A 44 -6.77 21.36 -18.66
CA GLN A 44 -8.08 21.02 -19.23
C GLN A 44 -8.13 19.61 -19.86
N VAL A 45 -7.37 18.66 -19.31
CA VAL A 45 -7.36 17.27 -19.76
C VAL A 45 -8.71 16.63 -19.47
N GLN A 46 -9.30 15.98 -20.47
CA GLN A 46 -10.57 15.28 -20.30
C GLN A 46 -10.32 13.90 -19.69
N TYR A 47 -10.79 13.68 -18.46
CA TYR A 47 -10.64 12.39 -17.78
C TYR A 47 -11.92 11.92 -17.10
N THR A 48 -12.01 10.62 -16.87
CA THR A 48 -13.03 9.99 -16.01
C THR A 48 -12.33 9.30 -14.84
N LEU A 49 -12.71 9.67 -13.61
CA LEU A 49 -12.22 9.03 -12.38
C LEU A 49 -13.06 7.77 -12.08
N ILE A 50 -12.37 6.65 -11.90
CA ILE A 50 -12.95 5.33 -11.65
C ILE A 50 -12.29 4.74 -10.40
N PRO A 51 -12.94 4.82 -9.23
CA PRO A 51 -12.48 4.13 -8.03
C PRO A 51 -12.55 2.62 -8.20
N VAL A 52 -11.50 1.90 -7.83
CA VAL A 52 -11.46 0.43 -7.81
C VAL A 52 -11.02 -0.06 -6.43
N THR A 53 -11.71 -1.07 -5.89
CA THR A 53 -11.35 -1.64 -4.58
C THR A 53 -10.61 -2.98 -4.70
N ALA A 54 -10.72 -3.64 -5.85
CA ALA A 54 -10.27 -5.00 -6.07
C ALA A 54 -10.06 -5.30 -7.57
N TRP A 55 -9.48 -6.45 -7.89
CA TRP A 55 -9.21 -6.91 -9.26
C TRP A 55 -10.50 -7.10 -10.08
N GLN A 56 -11.55 -7.66 -9.49
CA GLN A 56 -12.87 -7.79 -10.13
C GLN A 56 -13.48 -6.44 -10.51
N ASP A 57 -13.36 -5.44 -9.62
CA ASP A 57 -13.82 -4.07 -9.91
C ASP A 57 -13.04 -3.47 -11.08
N LEU A 58 -11.72 -3.67 -11.11
CA LEU A 58 -10.83 -3.18 -12.17
C LEU A 58 -11.19 -3.82 -13.52
N GLY A 59 -11.36 -5.14 -13.58
CA GLY A 59 -11.74 -5.84 -14.80
C GLY A 59 -13.13 -5.43 -15.30
N THR A 60 -14.10 -5.27 -14.40
CA THR A 60 -15.45 -4.80 -14.75
C THR A 60 -15.40 -3.38 -15.29
N ALA A 61 -14.70 -2.48 -14.60
CA ALA A 61 -14.57 -1.10 -15.03
C ALA A 61 -13.83 -0.97 -16.37
N PHE A 62 -12.80 -1.78 -16.60
CA PHE A 62 -12.10 -1.81 -17.89
C PHE A 62 -13.05 -2.23 -19.01
N LEU A 63 -13.82 -3.32 -18.85
CA LEU A 63 -14.77 -3.78 -19.86
C LEU A 63 -15.85 -2.74 -20.18
N GLU A 64 -16.31 -1.98 -19.19
CA GLU A 64 -17.27 -0.89 -19.38
C GLU A 64 -16.68 0.31 -20.15
N HIS A 65 -15.37 0.52 -20.03
CA HIS A 65 -14.68 1.73 -20.50
C HIS A 65 -13.76 1.52 -21.72
N LYS A 66 -13.44 0.28 -22.10
CA LYS A 66 -12.42 -0.02 -23.13
C LYS A 66 -12.74 0.56 -24.51
N GLU A 67 -14.03 0.62 -24.87
CA GLU A 67 -14.46 1.13 -26.17
C GLU A 67 -14.39 2.67 -26.26
N GLN A 68 -14.42 3.40 -25.13
CA GLN A 68 -14.41 4.87 -25.14
C GLN A 68 -13.03 5.47 -24.82
N PHE A 69 -12.06 4.69 -24.38
CA PHE A 69 -10.76 5.16 -23.92
C PHE A 69 -9.63 4.30 -24.49
N LYS A 70 -8.59 4.97 -24.99
CA LYS A 70 -7.33 4.33 -25.39
C LYS A 70 -6.25 4.43 -24.31
N TYR A 71 -6.36 5.45 -23.45
CA TYR A 71 -5.33 5.77 -22.46
C TYR A 71 -5.88 5.53 -21.06
N PHE A 72 -5.26 4.59 -20.36
CA PHE A 72 -5.58 4.19 -19.00
C PHE A 72 -4.46 4.61 -18.07
N VAL A 73 -4.78 5.27 -16.98
CA VAL A 73 -3.85 5.59 -15.90
C VAL A 73 -4.30 4.83 -14.66
N LEU A 74 -3.47 3.89 -14.22
CA LEU A 74 -3.70 3.06 -13.04
C LEU A 74 -2.86 3.59 -11.90
N ILE A 75 -3.48 3.85 -10.74
CA ILE A 75 -2.83 4.34 -9.53
C ILE A 75 -2.97 3.28 -8.43
N ASN A 76 -1.85 2.82 -7.90
CA ASN A 76 -1.74 1.79 -6.85
C ASN A 76 -2.41 0.45 -7.19
N CYS A 77 -2.49 0.12 -8.48
CA CYS A 77 -2.91 -1.20 -8.95
C CYS A 77 -2.27 -1.51 -10.32
N GLY A 78 -2.18 -2.81 -10.63
CA GLY A 78 -1.81 -3.31 -11.95
C GLY A 78 -0.34 -3.64 -12.17
N ALA A 79 0.59 -3.29 -11.26
CA ALA A 79 2.01 -3.59 -11.49
C ALA A 79 2.39 -5.05 -11.20
N ASN A 80 1.75 -5.70 -10.24
CA ASN A 80 2.13 -7.01 -9.68
C ASN A 80 1.43 -8.22 -10.31
N VAL A 81 0.73 -8.03 -11.44
CA VAL A 81 0.09 -9.10 -12.23
C VAL A 81 0.35 -8.87 -13.71
N ASP A 82 0.33 -9.90 -14.54
CA ASP A 82 0.30 -9.74 -16.00
C ASP A 82 -1.01 -9.03 -16.39
N LEU A 83 -0.91 -7.71 -16.62
CA LEU A 83 -2.07 -6.86 -16.85
C LEU A 83 -2.69 -7.12 -18.22
N LEU A 84 -1.87 -7.50 -19.21
CA LEU A 84 -2.33 -7.76 -20.56
C LEU A 84 -3.08 -9.10 -20.61
N GLU A 85 -2.56 -10.13 -19.94
CA GLU A 85 -3.27 -11.40 -19.79
C GLU A 85 -4.60 -11.21 -19.05
N MET A 86 -4.60 -10.41 -17.98
CA MET A 86 -5.79 -10.18 -17.17
C MET A 86 -6.90 -9.42 -17.93
N LEU A 87 -6.54 -8.35 -18.64
CA LEU A 87 -7.53 -7.43 -19.24
C LEU A 87 -7.87 -7.74 -20.69
N GLN A 88 -7.00 -8.46 -21.41
CA GLN A 88 -7.14 -8.74 -22.85
C GLN A 88 -7.52 -7.47 -23.64
N PRO A 89 -6.69 -6.40 -23.57
CA PRO A 89 -6.98 -5.13 -24.23
C PRO A 89 -6.76 -5.17 -25.74
N ASP A 90 -7.28 -4.18 -26.45
CA ASP A 90 -6.95 -3.97 -27.86
C ASP A 90 -5.50 -3.47 -28.00
N ASP A 91 -4.83 -3.81 -29.11
CA ASP A 91 -3.40 -3.52 -29.35
C ASP A 91 -3.02 -2.03 -29.25
N ASP A 92 -3.98 -1.12 -29.45
CA ASP A 92 -3.77 0.33 -29.39
C ASP A 92 -4.06 0.95 -28.01
N SER A 93 -4.46 0.14 -27.04
CA SER A 93 -4.64 0.56 -25.64
C SER A 93 -3.28 0.75 -24.97
N VAL A 94 -3.12 1.87 -24.25
CA VAL A 94 -1.90 2.22 -23.52
C VAL A 94 -2.21 2.37 -22.03
N PHE A 95 -1.44 1.68 -21.21
CA PHE A 95 -1.56 1.65 -19.75
C PHE A 95 -0.37 2.34 -19.09
N PHE A 96 -0.65 3.43 -18.38
CA PHE A 96 0.31 4.10 -17.51
C PHE A 96 0.09 3.65 -16.07
N ILE A 97 1.04 2.91 -15.51
CA ILE A 97 0.90 2.26 -14.20
C ILE A 97 1.80 2.99 -13.19
N CYS A 98 1.19 3.74 -12.28
CA CYS A 98 1.87 4.32 -11.12
C CYS A 98 1.47 3.55 -9.86
N ASP A 99 2.19 2.47 -9.60
CA ASP A 99 1.85 1.52 -8.55
C ASP A 99 3.04 1.25 -7.62
N THR A 100 2.74 1.15 -6.32
CA THR A 100 3.70 0.87 -5.27
C THR A 100 3.94 -0.62 -5.06
N HIS A 101 3.03 -1.51 -5.47
CA HIS A 101 3.15 -2.95 -5.21
C HIS A 101 4.39 -3.55 -5.91
N ARG A 102 5.09 -4.42 -5.19
CA ARG A 102 6.28 -5.14 -5.66
C ARG A 102 6.20 -6.61 -5.25
N PRO A 103 6.81 -7.52 -6.03
CA PRO A 103 7.54 -7.28 -7.27
C PRO A 103 6.63 -6.86 -8.43
N VAL A 104 7.22 -6.22 -9.45
CA VAL A 104 6.49 -5.90 -10.69
C VAL A 104 6.45 -7.16 -11.54
N ASP A 105 5.30 -7.49 -12.11
CA ASP A 105 5.19 -8.62 -13.03
C ASP A 105 6.18 -8.47 -14.20
N VAL A 106 6.84 -9.57 -14.57
CA VAL A 106 7.91 -9.54 -15.56
C VAL A 106 7.39 -9.17 -16.95
N VAL A 107 6.16 -9.54 -17.31
CA VAL A 107 5.55 -9.19 -18.60
C VAL A 107 5.34 -7.68 -18.66
N ASN A 108 4.87 -7.06 -17.58
CA ASN A 108 4.73 -5.61 -17.49
C ASN A 108 6.07 -4.88 -17.63
N VAL A 109 7.15 -5.44 -17.08
CA VAL A 109 8.50 -4.86 -17.18
C VAL A 109 8.97 -4.86 -18.64
N TYR A 110 8.91 -6.01 -19.29
CA TYR A 110 9.48 -6.23 -20.63
C TYR A 110 8.55 -5.85 -21.78
N ASN A 111 7.28 -5.54 -21.53
CA ASN A 111 6.38 -5.03 -22.56
C ASN A 111 6.70 -3.57 -22.91
N ASP A 112 7.18 -3.33 -24.13
CA ASP A 112 7.53 -1.99 -24.61
C ASP A 112 6.39 -1.28 -25.36
N SER A 113 5.32 -2.00 -25.74
CA SER A 113 4.22 -1.46 -26.55
C SER A 113 3.18 -0.73 -25.71
N GLN A 114 2.46 -1.45 -24.87
CA GLN A 114 1.23 -1.00 -24.20
C GLN A 114 1.46 -0.59 -22.75
N ILE A 115 2.41 -1.23 -22.04
CA ILE A 115 2.63 -1.01 -20.61
C ILE A 115 3.75 0.00 -20.36
N LYS A 116 3.40 1.10 -19.67
CA LYS A 116 4.31 2.18 -19.29
C LYS A 116 4.32 2.35 -17.77
N LEU A 117 5.41 1.92 -17.13
CA LEU A 117 5.58 1.91 -15.68
C LEU A 117 6.11 3.27 -15.19
N LEU A 118 5.31 3.97 -14.40
CA LEU A 118 5.63 5.20 -13.69
C LEU A 118 6.28 4.87 -12.33
N ILE A 119 7.42 4.18 -12.38
CA ILE A 119 8.17 3.70 -11.21
C ILE A 119 9.58 4.29 -11.24
N LYS A 120 10.06 4.72 -10.07
CA LYS A 120 11.42 5.24 -9.94
C LYS A 120 12.45 4.12 -10.12
N GLN A 121 13.37 4.28 -11.06
CA GLN A 121 14.37 3.27 -11.43
C GLN A 121 15.47 3.05 -10.36
N ASP A 122 15.59 3.96 -9.38
CA ASP A 122 16.57 3.84 -8.29
C ASP A 122 16.18 2.77 -7.25
N ASP A 123 14.95 2.25 -7.28
CA ASP A 123 14.55 1.12 -6.45
C ASP A 123 15.28 -0.14 -6.97
N ASP A 124 16.02 -0.87 -6.14
CA ASP A 124 16.60 -2.18 -6.53
C ASP A 124 15.46 -3.20 -6.66
N LEU A 125 14.94 -3.31 -7.88
CA LEU A 125 13.75 -4.12 -8.18
C LEU A 125 14.06 -5.62 -8.28
N GLY A 126 15.32 -6.01 -8.45
CA GLY A 126 15.72 -7.41 -8.58
C GLY A 126 15.08 -8.15 -9.76
N VAL A 127 14.77 -7.45 -10.87
CA VAL A 127 14.10 -8.04 -12.04
C VAL A 127 15.02 -9.09 -12.69
N PRO A 128 14.53 -10.32 -12.95
CA PRO A 128 15.28 -11.34 -13.68
C PRO A 128 15.65 -10.92 -15.11
N SER A 129 16.75 -11.45 -15.66
CA SER A 129 17.17 -11.20 -17.04
C SER A 129 16.16 -11.78 -18.05
N TYR A 130 15.92 -11.09 -19.16
CA TYR A 130 15.00 -11.51 -20.22
C TYR A 130 15.27 -12.95 -20.69
N ASP A 131 16.53 -13.29 -20.98
CA ASP A 131 16.94 -14.60 -21.51
C ASP A 131 16.66 -15.77 -20.55
N ASP A 132 16.52 -15.49 -19.25
CA ASP A 132 16.24 -16.51 -18.23
C ASP A 132 14.74 -16.83 -18.11
N ILE A 133 13.86 -15.95 -18.61
CA ILE A 133 12.40 -16.03 -18.41
C ILE A 133 11.58 -16.04 -19.71
N PHE A 134 12.12 -15.50 -20.80
CA PHE A 134 11.51 -15.49 -22.12
C PHE A 134 12.39 -16.23 -23.13
N ARG A 135 11.76 -16.78 -24.16
CA ARG A 135 12.44 -17.49 -25.25
C ARG A 135 11.72 -17.18 -26.56
N ASP A 136 12.49 -16.94 -27.62
CA ASP A 136 11.95 -16.61 -28.93
C ASP A 136 11.14 -17.78 -29.50
N GLU A 137 9.95 -17.51 -30.03
CA GLU A 137 9.06 -18.52 -30.64
C GLU A 137 9.69 -19.22 -31.86
N GLU A 138 10.68 -18.59 -32.51
CA GLU A 138 11.46 -19.20 -33.61
C GLU A 138 12.24 -20.47 -33.18
N ASP A 139 12.56 -20.59 -31.88
CA ASP A 139 13.14 -21.81 -31.31
C ASP A 139 12.10 -22.94 -31.12
N GLU A 140 10.81 -22.62 -31.11
CA GLU A 140 9.70 -23.58 -30.93
C GLU A 140 9.15 -24.11 -32.26
N GLU A 141 9.04 -23.28 -33.30
CA GLU A 141 8.51 -23.70 -34.61
C GLU A 141 9.45 -24.64 -35.39
N GLY A 142 10.74 -24.67 -35.04
CA GLY A 142 11.68 -25.66 -35.55
C GLY A 142 11.40 -27.10 -35.11
N ALA A 143 10.36 -27.33 -34.30
CA ALA A 143 10.09 -28.60 -33.63
C ALA A 143 9.18 -29.60 -34.39
N ASP A 144 8.45 -29.20 -35.45
CA ASP A 144 7.49 -30.11 -36.09
C ASP A 144 7.36 -30.06 -37.62
N SER A 145 8.13 -29.24 -38.34
CA SER A 145 8.16 -29.27 -39.82
C SER A 145 8.99 -30.44 -40.39
N GLY A 146 8.91 -31.61 -39.75
CA GLY A 146 9.60 -32.85 -40.10
C GLY A 146 8.74 -33.86 -40.85
N ASN A 147 7.81 -33.40 -41.71
CA ASN A 147 7.24 -34.13 -42.84
C ASN A 147 6.61 -35.52 -42.58
N GLU A 148 5.30 -35.56 -42.32
CA GLU A 148 4.42 -36.63 -42.81
C GLU A 148 3.17 -36.02 -43.46
N SER A 149 3.35 -35.40 -44.64
CA SER A 149 2.23 -35.27 -45.57
C SER A 149 1.86 -36.68 -46.06
N GLU A 150 0.82 -37.27 -45.45
CA GLU A 150 0.08 -38.40 -46.01
C GLU A 150 -0.60 -37.96 -47.31
N ASP A 151 0.07 -38.15 -48.45
CA ASP A 151 -0.65 -38.37 -49.70
C ASP A 151 0.12 -39.33 -50.61
N GLY A 152 -0.54 -40.43 -50.98
CA GLY A 152 -0.25 -41.23 -52.16
C GLY A 152 0.97 -42.19 -52.15
N SER A 153 0.71 -43.45 -51.83
CA SER A 153 1.14 -44.66 -52.55
C SER A 153 2.58 -44.78 -53.12
N GLU A 154 3.45 -45.59 -52.47
CA GLU A 154 4.17 -46.75 -53.06
C GLU A 154 5.35 -47.22 -52.17
N PRO A 155 5.60 -48.54 -52.02
CA PRO A 155 6.68 -49.06 -51.20
C PRO A 155 7.97 -49.21 -52.02
N SER A 156 8.83 -48.19 -52.04
CA SER A 156 10.18 -48.32 -52.60
C SER A 156 11.24 -48.53 -51.50
N GLY A 157 11.84 -49.73 -51.50
CA GLY A 157 12.83 -50.17 -50.52
C GLY A 157 14.19 -49.48 -50.63
N LYS A 158 14.34 -48.33 -49.98
CA LYS A 158 15.65 -47.81 -49.56
C LYS A 158 15.67 -47.70 -48.04
N ARG A 159 16.56 -48.47 -47.39
CA ARG A 159 16.86 -48.35 -45.96
C ARG A 159 17.14 -46.88 -45.63
N ARG A 160 16.20 -46.21 -44.94
CA ARG A 160 16.44 -44.92 -44.29
C ARG A 160 17.65 -45.11 -43.36
N ARG A 161 18.76 -44.44 -43.67
CA ARG A 161 19.93 -44.38 -42.79
C ARG A 161 19.43 -43.67 -41.53
N PHE A 162 19.34 -44.38 -40.41
CA PHE A 162 19.05 -43.80 -39.11
C PHE A 162 20.13 -42.75 -38.83
N ASP A 163 19.76 -41.46 -38.86
CA ASP A 163 20.68 -40.38 -38.48
C ASP A 163 20.67 -40.28 -36.96
N GLU A 164 21.48 -41.12 -36.32
CA GLU A 164 21.68 -41.17 -34.87
C GLU A 164 22.03 -39.77 -34.31
N GLY A 165 22.76 -38.96 -35.09
CA GLY A 165 23.09 -37.58 -34.73
C GLY A 165 21.92 -36.58 -34.82
N ALA A 166 20.86 -36.85 -35.59
CA ALA A 166 19.63 -36.05 -35.55
C ALA A 166 18.79 -36.35 -34.30
N ILE A 167 18.78 -37.61 -33.86
CA ILE A 167 18.10 -38.04 -32.64
C ILE A 167 18.82 -37.48 -31.41
N GLU A 168 20.15 -37.55 -31.37
CA GLU A 168 20.98 -37.00 -30.29
C GLU A 168 20.78 -35.49 -30.14
N ARG A 169 20.83 -34.73 -31.24
CA ARG A 169 20.54 -33.28 -31.25
C ARG A 169 19.12 -32.94 -30.76
N ARG A 170 18.13 -33.78 -31.06
CA ARG A 170 16.75 -33.60 -30.57
C ARG A 170 16.66 -33.85 -29.06
N ILE A 171 17.35 -34.87 -28.56
CA ILE A 171 17.41 -35.20 -27.13
C ILE A 171 18.12 -34.09 -26.35
N ASP A 172 19.23 -33.57 -26.85
CA ASP A 172 19.98 -32.48 -26.22
C ASP A 172 19.16 -31.19 -26.15
N ARG A 173 18.42 -30.84 -27.22
CA ARG A 173 17.49 -29.70 -27.23
C ARG A 173 16.35 -29.87 -26.23
N GLN A 174 15.76 -31.05 -26.15
CA GLN A 174 14.71 -31.34 -25.16
C GLN A 174 15.25 -31.27 -23.72
N ARG A 175 16.48 -31.76 -23.48
CA ARG A 175 17.14 -31.64 -22.18
C ARG A 175 17.38 -30.18 -21.83
N ALA A 176 17.94 -29.39 -22.75
CA ALA A 176 18.15 -27.96 -22.56
C ALA A 176 16.83 -27.22 -22.29
N LYS A 177 15.74 -27.55 -22.99
CA LYS A 177 14.40 -26.98 -22.73
C LYS A 177 13.91 -27.28 -21.31
N ARG A 178 14.00 -28.53 -20.85
CA ARG A 178 13.59 -28.90 -19.49
C ARG A 178 14.44 -28.27 -18.40
N GLU A 179 15.75 -28.17 -18.63
CA GLU A 179 16.69 -27.50 -17.72
C GLU A 179 16.37 -26.01 -17.62
N TRP A 180 16.09 -25.36 -18.75
CA TRP A 180 15.66 -23.96 -18.79
C TRP A 180 14.30 -23.76 -18.10
N GLU A 181 13.28 -24.58 -18.38
CA GLU A 181 11.96 -24.50 -17.72
C GLU A 181 12.06 -24.70 -16.20
N THR A 182 12.99 -25.53 -15.74
CA THR A 182 13.24 -25.74 -14.31
C THR A 182 13.91 -24.53 -13.69
N ARG A 183 14.95 -23.99 -14.34
CA ARG A 183 15.63 -22.78 -13.89
C ARG A 183 14.69 -21.55 -13.89
N ARG A 184 13.88 -21.38 -14.93
CA ARG A 184 12.88 -20.32 -15.03
C ARG A 184 11.90 -20.37 -13.86
N ARG A 185 11.41 -21.56 -13.50
CA ARG A 185 10.50 -21.73 -12.36
C ARG A 185 11.17 -21.35 -11.03
N GLU A 186 12.43 -21.70 -10.84
CA GLU A 186 13.19 -21.32 -9.63
C GLU A 186 13.39 -19.80 -9.57
N ILE A 187 13.80 -19.17 -10.67
CA ILE A 187 14.01 -17.73 -10.76
C ILE A 187 12.72 -16.95 -10.50
N LEU A 188 11.61 -17.33 -11.14
CA LEU A 188 10.32 -16.68 -10.93
C LEU A 188 9.81 -16.90 -9.50
N PHE A 189 10.01 -18.11 -8.96
CA PHE A 189 9.64 -18.39 -7.59
C PHE A 189 10.38 -17.50 -6.59
N ASP A 190 11.70 -17.34 -6.75
CA ASP A 190 12.52 -16.49 -5.88
C ASP A 190 12.17 -15.00 -6.04
N TYR A 191 11.89 -14.56 -7.26
CA TYR A 191 11.47 -13.18 -7.55
C TYR A 191 10.13 -12.83 -6.91
N GLU A 192 9.16 -13.73 -7.02
CA GLU A 192 7.76 -13.52 -6.58
C GLU A 192 7.50 -14.00 -5.14
N GLN A 193 8.53 -14.51 -4.46
CA GLN A 193 8.41 -15.08 -3.12
C GLN A 193 7.89 -14.07 -2.09
N TYR A 194 8.26 -12.80 -2.24
CA TYR A 194 8.04 -11.75 -1.25
C TYR A 194 7.41 -10.51 -1.84
N GLU A 195 6.26 -10.13 -1.29
CA GLU A 195 5.60 -8.86 -1.58
C GLU A 195 6.15 -7.73 -0.72
N TYR A 196 6.25 -6.54 -1.29
CA TYR A 196 6.61 -5.32 -0.57
C TYR A 196 6.10 -4.09 -1.33
N HIS A 197 6.34 -2.88 -0.81
CA HIS A 197 6.01 -1.64 -1.51
C HIS A 197 7.25 -0.78 -1.80
N GLY A 198 7.23 -0.19 -3.00
CA GLY A 198 8.21 0.81 -3.44
C GLY A 198 7.86 2.23 -3.01
N THR A 199 8.40 3.21 -3.73
CA THR A 199 8.15 4.64 -3.49
C THR A 199 6.69 5.04 -3.72
N SER A 200 6.12 5.85 -2.82
CA SER A 200 4.74 6.36 -2.86
C SER A 200 4.33 6.94 -4.22
N ALA A 201 3.13 6.58 -4.68
CA ALA A 201 2.56 7.08 -5.93
C ALA A 201 2.30 8.60 -5.85
N ALA A 202 1.89 9.11 -4.68
CA ALA A 202 1.69 10.53 -4.48
C ALA A 202 3.00 11.32 -4.61
N VAL A 203 4.12 10.76 -4.12
CA VAL A 203 5.45 11.35 -4.32
C VAL A 203 5.83 11.36 -5.80
N MET A 204 5.57 10.29 -6.56
CA MET A 204 5.84 10.24 -8.00
C MET A 204 5.10 11.32 -8.79
N PHE A 205 3.80 11.50 -8.54
CA PHE A 205 3.03 12.55 -9.21
C PHE A 205 3.40 13.96 -8.73
N PHE A 206 3.87 14.13 -7.49
CA PHE A 206 4.39 15.40 -7.03
C PHE A 206 5.70 15.77 -7.74
N GLU A 207 6.60 14.82 -7.94
CA GLU A 207 7.82 15.03 -8.73
C GLU A 207 7.47 15.40 -10.19
N LEU A 208 6.46 14.78 -10.80
CA LEU A 208 5.93 15.22 -12.09
C LEU A 208 5.43 16.68 -12.04
N ALA A 209 4.63 17.05 -11.03
CA ALA A 209 4.16 18.42 -10.88
C ALA A 209 5.32 19.42 -10.78
N TRP A 210 6.40 19.04 -10.10
CA TRP A 210 7.61 19.84 -10.00
C TRP A 210 8.36 19.95 -11.33
N VAL A 211 8.52 18.86 -12.08
CA VAL A 211 9.10 18.86 -13.44
C VAL A 211 8.30 19.76 -14.39
N LEU A 212 6.98 19.81 -14.23
CA LEU A 212 6.07 20.68 -14.98
C LEU A 212 6.04 22.12 -14.47
N THR A 213 6.74 22.45 -13.37
CA THR A 213 6.71 23.75 -12.67
C THR A 213 5.30 24.17 -12.22
N LYS A 214 4.45 23.19 -11.90
CA LYS A 214 3.05 23.37 -11.44
C LYS A 214 2.84 22.89 -10.00
N ASP A 215 3.92 22.64 -9.27
CA ASP A 215 3.87 22.19 -7.89
C ASP A 215 3.29 23.26 -6.94
N THR A 216 2.27 22.86 -6.19
CA THR A 216 1.57 23.68 -5.20
C THR A 216 1.80 23.15 -3.78
N LYS A 217 1.52 23.98 -2.76
CA LYS A 217 1.60 23.54 -1.36
C LYS A 217 0.59 22.43 -1.04
N ASP A 218 -0.60 22.48 -1.64
CA ASP A 218 -1.61 21.43 -1.49
C ASP A 218 -1.09 20.09 -2.04
N MET A 219 -0.49 20.09 -3.25
CA MET A 219 0.13 18.89 -3.83
C MET A 219 1.27 18.34 -2.98
N LEU A 220 2.14 19.20 -2.44
CA LEU A 220 3.20 18.79 -1.53
C LEU A 220 2.64 18.15 -0.26
N TRP A 221 1.55 18.70 0.28
CA TRP A 221 0.89 18.13 1.46
C TRP A 221 0.25 16.78 1.16
N TRP A 222 -0.41 16.61 0.02
CA TRP A 222 -0.93 15.31 -0.40
C TRP A 222 0.19 14.28 -0.58
N ALA A 223 1.34 14.65 -1.16
CA ALA A 223 2.49 13.77 -1.27
C ALA A 223 3.04 13.34 0.11
N ILE A 224 3.10 14.26 1.06
CA ILE A 224 3.49 13.98 2.45
C ILE A 224 2.50 13.00 3.10
N ILE A 225 1.19 13.17 2.89
CA ILE A 225 0.17 12.26 3.42
C ILE A 225 0.33 10.86 2.81
N GLY A 226 0.53 10.75 1.48
CA GLY A 226 0.74 9.46 0.81
C GLY A 226 2.00 8.72 1.30
N LEU A 227 3.11 9.43 1.50
CA LEU A 227 4.31 8.85 2.13
C LEU A 227 4.03 8.41 3.59
N THR A 228 3.28 9.22 4.34
CA THR A 228 2.93 8.90 5.73
C THR A 228 2.00 7.69 5.82
N ASP A 229 1.12 7.50 4.84
CA ASP A 229 0.26 6.32 4.73
C ASP A 229 1.07 5.02 4.68
N GLN A 230 2.09 4.97 3.81
CA GLN A 230 2.98 3.82 3.69
C GLN A 230 3.66 3.49 5.03
N TRP A 231 4.04 4.50 5.80
CA TRP A 231 4.68 4.31 7.11
C TRP A 231 3.68 3.88 8.20
N VAL A 232 2.52 4.54 8.31
CA VAL A 232 1.48 4.22 9.29
C VAL A 232 0.98 2.79 9.11
N HIS A 233 0.82 2.37 7.84
CA HIS A 233 0.42 1.02 7.49
C HIS A 233 1.61 0.06 7.33
N ASP A 234 2.80 0.36 7.85
CA ASP A 234 3.96 -0.56 7.85
C ASP A 234 4.29 -1.19 6.46
N LYS A 235 4.02 -0.46 5.36
CA LYS A 235 4.29 -0.90 3.97
C LYS A 235 5.76 -0.71 3.58
N ILE A 236 6.43 0.26 4.20
CA ILE A 236 7.84 0.58 3.98
C ILE A 236 8.65 0.49 5.27
N THR A 237 9.96 0.29 5.13
CA THR A 237 10.88 0.27 6.27
C THR A 237 11.04 1.66 6.88
N HIS A 238 11.43 1.72 8.16
CA HIS A 238 11.73 2.99 8.82
C HIS A 238 12.87 3.75 8.11
N MET A 239 13.89 3.03 7.61
CA MET A 239 15.00 3.64 6.87
C MET A 239 14.53 4.31 5.57
N LYS A 240 13.64 3.65 4.81
CA LYS A 240 13.04 4.22 3.62
C LYS A 240 12.22 5.47 3.96
N TYR A 241 11.37 5.39 4.98
CA TYR A 241 10.58 6.54 5.44
C TYR A 241 11.45 7.75 5.81
N VAL A 242 12.53 7.57 6.57
CA VAL A 242 13.45 8.67 6.94
C VAL A 242 14.13 9.27 5.70
N THR A 243 14.52 8.43 4.74
CA THR A 243 15.14 8.88 3.48
C THR A 243 14.17 9.71 2.64
N ASP A 244 12.94 9.23 2.51
CA ASP A 244 11.89 9.89 1.72
C ASP A 244 11.41 11.18 2.40
N ILE A 245 11.33 11.20 3.74
CA ILE A 245 11.06 12.42 4.52
C ILE A 245 12.12 13.49 4.27
N ALA A 246 13.41 13.13 4.25
CA ALA A 246 14.47 14.10 3.99
C ALA A 246 14.30 14.75 2.61
N THR A 247 13.81 13.99 1.63
CA THR A 247 13.49 14.52 0.29
C THR A 247 12.29 15.47 0.34
N MET A 248 11.21 15.10 1.03
CA MET A 248 10.05 16.00 1.22
C MET A 248 10.42 17.27 1.99
N GLN A 249 11.33 17.19 2.96
CA GLN A 249 11.81 18.35 3.73
C GLN A 249 12.53 19.37 2.84
N ARG A 250 13.29 18.92 1.82
CA ARG A 250 13.90 19.82 0.83
C ARG A 250 12.83 20.59 0.05
N HIS A 251 11.75 19.92 -0.38
CA HIS A 251 10.63 20.56 -1.07
C HIS A 251 9.87 21.53 -0.17
N VAL A 252 9.63 21.18 1.09
CA VAL A 252 9.02 22.11 2.08
C VAL A 252 9.87 23.37 2.24
N SER A 253 11.19 23.20 2.38
CA SER A 253 12.12 24.33 2.50
C SER A 253 12.10 25.22 1.25
N ARG A 254 12.11 24.61 0.06
CA ARG A 254 11.98 25.31 -1.23
C ARG A 254 10.68 26.11 -1.34
N HIS A 255 9.55 25.52 -0.99
CA HIS A 255 8.25 26.20 -1.00
C HIS A 255 8.14 27.31 0.04
N ASN A 256 8.84 27.19 1.17
CA ASN A 256 8.85 28.21 2.22
C ASN A 256 9.68 29.43 1.78
N HIS A 257 10.86 29.21 1.18
CA HIS A 257 11.70 30.30 0.68
C HIS A 257 11.01 31.12 -0.44
N ARG A 258 10.22 30.46 -1.31
CA ARG A 258 9.38 31.14 -2.32
C ARG A 258 8.34 32.11 -1.71
N ASN A 259 8.08 32.06 -0.40
CA ASN A 259 7.15 32.99 0.27
C ASN A 259 7.84 34.12 1.04
N GLU A 260 9.17 34.11 1.15
CA GLU A 260 9.93 35.17 1.82
C GLU A 260 10.08 36.43 0.93
N ASP A 261 9.59 36.37 -0.31
CA ASP A 261 9.34 37.53 -1.18
C ASP A 261 8.19 38.39 -0.61
N GLU A 262 8.58 39.18 0.39
CA GLU A 262 8.08 40.42 1.03
C GLU A 262 6.57 40.68 1.32
N GLU A 263 5.57 40.01 0.73
CA GLU A 263 4.15 40.33 1.02
C GLU A 263 3.29 39.19 1.60
N ASN A 264 3.75 37.94 1.55
CA ASN A 264 2.89 36.77 1.84
C ASN A 264 3.06 36.18 3.26
N SER A 265 4.10 36.58 4.00
CA SER A 265 4.44 36.03 5.31
C SER A 265 3.50 36.48 6.45
N LEU A 266 2.73 37.56 6.25
CA LEU A 266 1.79 38.15 7.19
C LEU A 266 0.33 37.71 6.99
N SER A 267 0.02 36.98 5.91
CA SER A 267 -1.35 36.51 5.68
C SER A 267 -1.71 35.36 6.63
N ILE A 268 -2.73 35.58 7.47
CA ILE A 268 -3.28 34.61 8.42
C ILE A 268 -3.96 33.43 7.72
N ASP A 269 -4.32 33.59 6.43
CA ASP A 269 -5.08 32.62 5.63
C ASP A 269 -4.20 31.71 4.75
N CYS A 270 -2.86 31.85 4.82
CA CYS A 270 -1.98 31.03 4.01
C CYS A 270 -1.68 29.66 4.65
N MET A 271 -1.81 28.60 3.86
CA MET A 271 -1.39 27.26 4.25
C MET A 271 0.13 27.24 4.49
N ARG A 272 0.54 26.70 5.65
CA ARG A 272 1.94 26.53 6.04
C ARG A 272 2.21 25.07 6.39
N ILE A 273 3.27 24.52 5.80
CA ILE A 273 3.76 23.17 6.08
C ILE A 273 5.08 23.32 6.83
N SER A 274 5.18 22.67 7.98
CA SER A 274 6.39 22.63 8.80
C SER A 274 6.87 21.20 8.94
N PHE A 275 8.18 21.00 8.80
CA PHE A 275 8.84 19.79 9.26
C PHE A 275 8.87 19.80 10.79
N GLU A 276 8.53 18.68 11.41
CA GLU A 276 8.39 18.56 12.86
C GLU A 276 8.97 17.25 13.38
N TYR A 277 9.70 17.36 14.48
CA TYR A 277 10.05 16.21 15.30
C TYR A 277 8.99 16.10 16.40
N ASP A 278 7.91 15.37 16.14
CA ASP A 278 6.68 15.36 16.97
C ASP A 278 6.50 14.00 17.70
N LEU A 279 5.48 13.90 18.54
CA LEU A 279 5.15 12.73 19.34
C LEU A 279 4.50 11.63 18.50
N ARG A 280 4.88 10.38 18.76
CA ARG A 280 4.27 9.16 18.23
C ARG A 280 2.97 8.82 18.98
N LEU A 281 2.09 9.81 19.11
CA LEU A 281 0.81 9.70 19.79
C LEU A 281 -0.32 9.98 18.78
N THR A 282 -1.14 8.98 18.51
CA THR A 282 -2.21 9.05 17.52
C THR A 282 -3.28 10.07 17.94
N LEU A 283 -3.56 11.03 17.04
CA LEU A 283 -4.61 12.04 17.19
C LEU A 283 -4.50 12.89 18.46
N TYR A 284 -3.31 13.03 19.07
CA TYR A 284 -3.18 13.69 20.38
C TYR A 284 -3.67 15.15 20.38
N GLN A 285 -3.65 15.81 19.22
CA GLN A 285 -4.14 17.18 19.06
C GLN A 285 -5.69 17.27 19.00
N HIS A 286 -6.40 16.14 18.84
CA HIS A 286 -7.83 16.09 18.53
C HIS A 286 -8.72 15.49 19.64
N TRP A 287 -8.12 15.03 20.75
CA TRP A 287 -8.82 14.53 21.94
C TRP A 287 -7.97 14.75 23.20
N SER A 288 -8.25 14.06 24.31
CA SER A 288 -7.43 14.22 25.50
C SER A 288 -6.07 13.52 25.35
N LEU A 289 -5.06 14.02 26.06
CA LEU A 289 -3.74 13.38 26.10
C LEU A 289 -3.85 11.95 26.65
N TYR A 290 -4.70 11.75 27.66
CA TYR A 290 -4.97 10.43 28.21
C TYR A 290 -5.49 9.45 27.15
N GLU A 291 -6.51 9.84 26.39
CA GLU A 291 -7.08 8.99 25.35
C GLU A 291 -6.05 8.68 24.26
N SER A 292 -5.25 9.67 23.86
CA SER A 292 -4.19 9.45 22.87
C SER A 292 -3.16 8.42 23.34
N ILE A 293 -2.67 8.53 24.58
CA ILE A 293 -1.71 7.57 25.15
C ILE A 293 -2.35 6.18 25.27
N CYS A 294 -3.64 6.08 25.60
CA CYS A 294 -4.33 4.79 25.74
C CYS A 294 -4.59 4.08 24.41
N ASN A 295 -4.69 4.83 23.31
CA ASN A 295 -5.12 4.31 22.01
C ASN A 295 -3.99 4.27 20.95
N SER A 296 -2.81 4.80 21.27
CA SER A 296 -1.64 4.73 20.37
C SER A 296 -0.94 3.38 20.49
N CYS A 297 -0.70 2.71 19.35
CA CYS A 297 -0.11 1.37 19.33
C CYS A 297 1.17 1.26 20.19
N TYR A 298 2.06 2.23 20.03
CA TYR A 298 3.39 2.24 20.66
C TYR A 298 3.29 2.26 22.19
N THR A 299 2.56 3.22 22.76
CA THR A 299 2.39 3.36 24.22
C THR A 299 1.55 2.24 24.79
N THR A 300 0.46 1.85 24.12
CA THR A 300 -0.40 0.74 24.60
C THR A 300 0.41 -0.55 24.71
N CYS A 301 1.23 -0.86 23.70
CA CYS A 301 2.05 -2.07 23.71
C CYS A 301 3.17 -2.02 24.75
N HIS A 302 3.82 -0.87 24.90
CA HIS A 302 4.90 -0.69 25.87
C HIS A 302 4.42 -0.81 27.32
N PHE A 303 3.33 -0.12 27.65
CA PHE A 303 2.73 -0.19 28.99
C PHE A 303 1.91 -1.46 29.24
N LYS A 304 1.47 -2.17 28.19
CA LYS A 304 0.56 -3.33 28.26
C LYS A 304 -0.76 -2.96 28.93
N LEU A 305 -1.44 -1.97 28.38
CA LEU A 305 -2.63 -1.34 28.98
C LEU A 305 -3.84 -2.28 29.10
N TRP A 306 -3.85 -3.41 28.42
CA TRP A 306 -4.79 -4.51 28.62
C TRP A 306 -4.60 -5.24 29.97
N THR A 307 -3.57 -4.91 30.75
CA THR A 307 -3.32 -5.46 32.08
C THR A 307 -3.50 -4.42 33.19
N LEU A 308 -4.00 -4.86 34.36
CA LEU A 308 -4.12 -3.98 35.54
C LEU A 308 -2.76 -3.39 35.97
N ASN A 309 -1.67 -4.16 35.82
CA ASN A 309 -0.34 -3.68 36.15
C ASN A 309 0.14 -2.61 35.16
N GLY A 310 -0.19 -2.76 33.87
CA GLY A 310 0.08 -1.75 32.85
C GLY A 310 -0.67 -0.46 33.10
N GLN A 311 -1.95 -0.55 33.51
CA GLN A 311 -2.73 0.63 33.91
C GLN A 311 -2.12 1.35 35.12
N LYS A 312 -1.60 0.63 36.12
CA LYS A 312 -0.87 1.24 37.25
C LYS A 312 0.41 1.95 36.78
N LYS A 313 1.21 1.30 35.93
CA LYS A 313 2.41 1.92 35.34
C LYS A 313 2.10 3.17 34.53
N LEU A 314 0.98 3.20 33.81
CA LEU A 314 0.52 4.40 33.11
C LEU A 314 0.22 5.53 34.12
N GLN A 315 -0.41 5.24 35.26
CA GLN A 315 -0.63 6.28 36.28
C GLN A 315 0.69 6.78 36.89
N GLU A 316 1.65 5.89 37.12
CA GLU A 316 3.01 6.28 37.55
C GLU A 316 3.70 7.17 36.50
N PHE A 317 3.59 6.81 35.21
CA PHE A 317 4.12 7.61 34.11
C PHE A 317 3.47 9.00 34.06
N LEU A 318 2.14 9.08 34.19
CA LEU A 318 1.43 10.35 34.23
C LEU A 318 1.84 11.21 35.44
N ALA A 319 2.17 10.58 36.58
CA ALA A 319 2.69 11.26 37.75
C ALA A 319 4.12 11.77 37.54
N ASP A 320 4.99 11.01 36.86
CA ASP A 320 6.35 11.43 36.52
C ASP A 320 6.37 12.63 35.56
N MET A 321 5.42 12.71 34.62
CA MET A 321 5.27 13.89 33.75
C MET A 321 4.91 15.17 34.54
N GLY A 322 4.43 15.05 35.78
CA GLY A 322 4.09 16.20 36.64
C GLY A 322 2.92 17.06 36.15
N LEU A 323 2.14 16.59 35.16
CA LEU A 323 1.02 17.35 34.61
C LEU A 323 -0.25 17.23 35.48
N PRO A 324 -1.01 18.31 35.71
CA PRO A 324 -2.27 18.23 36.43
C PRO A 324 -3.26 17.29 35.74
N LEU A 325 -3.93 16.41 36.51
CA LEU A 325 -4.87 15.43 35.97
C LEU A 325 -5.99 16.05 35.13
N LYS A 326 -6.42 17.28 35.49
CA LYS A 326 -7.41 18.05 34.71
C LYS A 326 -6.90 18.37 33.31
N GLN A 327 -5.63 18.74 33.18
CA GLN A 327 -4.98 19.05 31.90
C GLN A 327 -4.83 17.79 31.03
N VAL A 328 -4.47 16.66 31.64
CA VAL A 328 -4.31 15.37 30.95
C VAL A 328 -5.64 14.81 30.42
N ARG A 329 -6.77 15.07 31.11
CA ARG A 329 -8.10 14.55 30.76
C ARG A 329 -8.95 15.50 29.90
N GLN A 330 -8.64 16.79 29.85
CA GLN A 330 -9.34 17.69 28.94
C GLN A 330 -8.81 17.56 27.51
N LYS A 331 -9.57 18.07 26.54
CA LYS A 331 -9.15 18.09 25.14
C LYS A 331 -7.85 18.88 25.01
N PHE A 332 -6.92 18.40 24.19
CA PHE A 332 -5.64 19.07 23.94
C PHE A 332 -5.83 20.54 23.56
N ASN A 333 -6.79 20.86 22.69
CA ASN A 333 -7.04 22.26 22.29
C ASN A 333 -7.41 23.18 23.47
N SER A 334 -7.96 22.64 24.56
CA SER A 334 -8.31 23.38 25.78
C SER A 334 -7.20 23.43 26.83
N MET A 335 -6.05 22.78 26.57
CA MET A 335 -4.88 22.77 27.46
C MET A 335 -4.21 24.15 27.52
N ASP A 336 -3.60 24.47 28.66
CA ASP A 336 -2.87 25.71 28.86
C ASP A 336 -1.69 25.81 27.89
N MET A 337 -1.45 26.99 27.31
CA MET A 337 -0.42 27.19 26.28
C MET A 337 0.99 26.84 26.75
N THR A 338 1.34 27.20 27.99
CA THR A 338 2.63 26.89 28.60
C THR A 338 2.89 25.39 28.71
N ILE A 339 1.83 24.59 28.91
CA ILE A 339 1.93 23.13 28.94
C ILE A 339 2.11 22.61 27.52
N LYS A 340 1.35 23.11 26.54
CA LYS A 340 1.47 22.68 25.13
C LYS A 340 2.87 22.91 24.56
N GLU A 341 3.47 24.05 24.86
CA GLU A 341 4.80 24.42 24.37
C GLU A 341 5.88 23.45 24.88
N ASN A 342 5.77 22.99 26.13
CA ASN A 342 6.75 22.09 26.75
C ASN A 342 6.35 20.61 26.67
N LEU A 343 5.15 20.29 26.17
CA LEU A 343 4.57 18.94 26.27
C LEU A 343 5.45 17.88 25.61
N ARG A 344 6.05 18.21 24.47
CA ARG A 344 6.89 17.28 23.70
C ARG A 344 8.10 16.85 24.49
N ASP A 345 8.78 17.82 25.12
CA ASP A 345 10.02 17.58 25.85
C ASP A 345 9.73 16.88 27.19
N VAL A 346 8.64 17.25 27.88
CA VAL A 346 8.18 16.57 29.11
C VAL A 346 7.89 15.10 28.83
N ILE A 347 7.14 14.80 27.75
CA ILE A 347 6.83 13.41 27.40
C ILE A 347 8.10 12.66 27.01
N GLU A 348 9.03 13.26 26.27
CA GLU A 348 10.28 12.62 25.88
C GLU A 348 11.16 12.29 27.10
N GLU A 349 11.32 13.23 28.04
CA GLU A 349 12.09 13.03 29.27
C GLU A 349 11.51 11.88 30.11
N SER A 350 10.20 11.90 30.37
CA SER A 350 9.53 10.81 31.08
C SER A 350 9.62 9.49 30.29
N SER A 351 9.49 9.52 28.97
CA SER A 351 9.56 8.32 28.13
C SER A 351 10.91 7.62 28.22
N ASN A 352 12.01 8.39 28.26
CA ASN A 352 13.35 7.87 28.41
C ASN A 352 13.53 7.09 29.74
N LYS A 353 12.94 7.56 30.84
CA LYS A 353 12.97 6.86 32.14
C LYS A 353 12.25 5.51 32.10
N TYR A 354 11.22 5.39 31.27
CA TYR A 354 10.45 4.16 31.09
C TYR A 354 11.00 3.27 29.96
N GLY A 355 12.07 3.68 29.27
CA GLY A 355 12.67 2.90 28.18
C GLY A 355 11.89 2.96 26.86
N MET A 356 11.12 4.03 26.64
CA MET A 356 10.48 4.35 25.37
C MET A 356 11.39 5.30 24.58
N LYS A 357 12.20 4.75 23.66
CA LYS A 357 13.21 5.51 22.91
C LYS A 357 12.65 6.21 21.66
N ASP A 358 11.60 5.66 21.07
CA ASP A 358 11.05 6.08 19.77
C ASP A 358 9.71 6.79 19.92
N ILE A 359 9.58 7.58 21.00
CA ILE A 359 8.38 8.38 21.25
C ILE A 359 8.33 9.62 20.35
N ARG A 360 9.47 10.08 19.84
CA ARG A 360 9.57 11.18 18.88
C ARG A 360 9.79 10.64 17.47
N ILE A 361 9.07 11.20 16.51
CA ILE A 361 9.11 10.83 15.10
C ILE A 361 9.33 12.05 14.23
N GLN A 362 10.01 11.84 13.11
CA GLN A 362 10.09 12.85 12.05
C GLN A 362 8.77 12.80 11.27
N THR A 363 8.11 13.95 11.15
CA THR A 363 6.84 14.09 10.45
C THR A 363 6.66 15.53 9.97
N PHE A 364 5.48 15.84 9.45
CA PHE A 364 5.11 17.18 9.04
C PHE A 364 3.78 17.58 9.67
N GLY A 365 3.68 18.86 10.01
CA GLY A 365 2.46 19.52 10.41
C GLY A 365 2.00 20.50 9.34
N VAL A 366 0.68 20.61 9.16
CA VAL A 366 0.06 21.65 8.36
C VAL A 366 -0.76 22.59 9.23
N HIS A 367 -0.79 23.86 8.86
CA HIS A 367 -1.66 24.87 9.44
C HIS A 367 -2.55 25.47 8.35
N PHE A 368 -3.88 25.29 8.47
CA PHE A 368 -4.92 25.82 7.58
C PHE A 368 -5.57 27.08 8.17
N GLY A 369 -4.75 28.02 8.65
CA GLY A 369 -5.20 29.23 9.34
C GLY A 369 -5.83 28.97 10.72
N PHE A 370 -5.85 30.01 11.55
CA PHE A 370 -6.42 30.05 12.90
C PHE A 370 -6.07 28.84 13.80
N LYS A 371 -7.02 27.92 14.02
CA LYS A 371 -6.92 26.79 14.95
C LYS A 371 -6.74 25.44 14.24
N ASN A 372 -6.77 25.44 12.91
CA ASN A 372 -6.82 24.24 12.11
C ASN A 372 -5.40 23.74 11.86
N ARG A 373 -4.91 22.93 12.79
CA ARG A 373 -3.59 22.30 12.74
C ARG A 373 -3.75 20.79 12.71
N PHE A 374 -3.03 20.15 11.79
CA PHE A 374 -3.10 18.70 11.60
C PHE A 374 -1.69 18.15 11.36
N LEU A 375 -1.39 17.00 11.97
CA LEU A 375 -0.22 16.21 11.60
C LEU A 375 -0.56 15.33 10.38
N ALA A 376 0.45 14.95 9.61
CA ALA A 376 0.24 14.06 8.46
C ALA A 376 -0.41 12.72 8.88
N VAL A 377 -0.01 12.19 10.04
CA VAL A 377 -0.58 10.97 10.64
C VAL A 377 -2.06 11.14 10.99
N ASP A 378 -2.49 12.33 11.41
CA ASP A 378 -3.90 12.61 11.72
C ASP A 378 -4.75 12.52 10.45
N MET A 379 -4.24 13.07 9.34
CA MET A 379 -4.89 13.02 8.03
C MET A 379 -5.05 11.57 7.57
N VAL A 380 -3.99 10.77 7.66
CA VAL A 380 -4.02 9.34 7.26
C VAL A 380 -5.11 8.59 8.04
N HIS A 381 -5.14 8.72 9.36
CA HIS A 381 -6.16 8.03 10.17
C HIS A 381 -7.58 8.51 9.86
N ALA A 382 -7.78 9.81 9.66
CA ALA A 382 -9.08 10.37 9.33
C ALA A 382 -9.58 9.91 7.95
N THR A 383 -8.72 9.98 6.93
CA THR A 383 -9.05 9.56 5.56
C THR A 383 -9.26 8.05 5.48
N ALA A 384 -8.43 7.24 6.14
CA ALA A 384 -8.64 5.79 6.25
C ALA A 384 -9.97 5.44 6.93
N ALA A 385 -10.36 6.21 7.96
CA ALA A 385 -11.61 5.98 8.65
C ALA A 385 -12.84 6.22 7.76
N LEU A 386 -12.80 7.28 6.93
CA LEU A 386 -13.84 7.59 5.94
C LEU A 386 -13.90 6.57 4.80
N LEU A 387 -12.74 6.18 4.27
CA LEU A 387 -12.63 5.27 3.12
C LEU A 387 -13.22 3.88 3.43
N GLU A 388 -13.00 3.39 4.65
CA GLU A 388 -13.57 2.13 5.13
C GLU A 388 -14.71 2.34 6.11
N SER A 389 -15.57 3.34 5.86
CA SER A 389 -16.81 3.49 6.63
C SER A 389 -17.75 2.31 6.37
N THR A 390 -18.40 1.81 7.41
CA THR A 390 -19.40 0.72 7.34
C THR A 390 -20.80 1.21 7.68
N GLU A 391 -21.06 2.51 7.51
CA GLU A 391 -22.38 3.09 7.69
C GLU A 391 -23.34 2.57 6.61
N LYS A 392 -24.63 2.38 6.97
CA LYS A 392 -25.54 1.44 6.30
C LYS A 392 -26.05 1.86 4.92
N ASP A 393 -25.72 3.05 4.44
CA ASP A 393 -26.32 3.65 3.24
C ASP A 393 -25.28 4.13 2.20
N GLU A 394 -24.01 3.72 2.34
CA GLU A 394 -22.90 4.27 1.55
C GLU A 394 -22.25 3.18 0.69
N SER A 395 -22.14 3.43 -0.62
CA SER A 395 -21.37 2.57 -1.52
C SER A 395 -19.86 2.77 -1.32
N ASN A 396 -19.04 1.81 -1.77
CA ASN A 396 -17.58 1.96 -1.74
C ASN A 396 -17.13 3.22 -2.51
N SER A 397 -17.79 3.53 -3.62
CA SER A 397 -17.52 4.72 -4.42
C SER A 397 -17.88 6.01 -3.66
N ASP A 398 -18.97 6.03 -2.89
CA ASP A 398 -19.33 7.17 -2.05
C ASP A 398 -18.28 7.41 -0.95
N ASN A 399 -17.81 6.35 -0.30
CA ASN A 399 -16.74 6.41 0.69
C ASN A 399 -15.45 6.95 0.08
N PHE A 400 -15.10 6.48 -1.13
CA PHE A 400 -13.93 6.95 -1.87
C PHE A 400 -13.99 8.45 -2.12
N ILE A 401 -15.12 8.97 -2.65
CA ILE A 401 -15.28 10.40 -2.92
C ILE A 401 -15.29 11.21 -1.62
N LYS A 402 -15.91 10.71 -0.54
CA LYS A 402 -15.86 11.37 0.78
C LYS A 402 -14.44 11.49 1.31
N ALA A 403 -13.66 10.41 1.22
CA ALA A 403 -12.27 10.40 1.62
C ALA A 403 -11.42 11.35 0.74
N LEU A 404 -11.61 11.33 -0.58
CA LEU A 404 -10.93 12.21 -1.54
C LEU A 404 -11.21 13.70 -1.25
N ASP A 405 -12.47 14.03 -0.98
CA ASP A 405 -12.88 15.40 -0.67
C ASP A 405 -12.32 15.88 0.68
N SER A 406 -12.15 14.99 1.66
CA SER A 406 -11.59 15.32 2.98
C SER A 406 -10.13 15.83 2.92
N LEU A 407 -9.39 15.49 1.87
CA LEU A 407 -8.03 15.97 1.62
C LEU A 407 -7.99 17.44 1.17
N SER A 408 -9.13 18.01 0.79
CA SER A 408 -9.23 19.40 0.33
C SER A 408 -9.42 20.34 1.52
N ARG A 409 -8.63 21.41 1.59
CA ARG A 409 -8.76 22.46 2.62
C ARG A 409 -10.13 23.16 2.65
N SER A 410 -10.91 23.07 1.57
CA SER A 410 -12.28 23.59 1.49
C SER A 410 -13.29 22.76 2.29
N ASN A 411 -12.96 21.53 2.69
CA ASN A 411 -13.92 20.58 3.26
C ASN A 411 -13.46 20.00 4.61
N LEU A 412 -13.09 20.88 5.54
CA LEU A 412 -12.61 20.50 6.87
C LEU A 412 -13.68 19.79 7.72
N GLU A 413 -14.96 20.00 7.43
CA GLU A 413 -16.05 19.30 8.12
C GLU A 413 -15.97 17.79 7.91
N ARG A 414 -15.72 17.34 6.66
CA ARG A 414 -15.52 15.92 6.37
C ARG A 414 -14.28 15.37 7.05
N LEU A 415 -13.18 16.13 7.06
CA LEU A 415 -11.97 15.75 7.77
C LEU A 415 -12.23 15.55 9.27
N HIS A 416 -12.94 16.47 9.92
CA HIS A 416 -13.30 16.34 11.34
C HIS A 416 -14.22 15.15 11.61
N SER A 417 -15.18 14.87 10.72
CA SER A 417 -16.00 13.65 10.81
C SER A 417 -15.14 12.38 10.70
N GLY A 418 -14.17 12.37 9.78
CA GLY A 418 -13.18 11.30 9.65
C GLY A 418 -12.33 11.11 10.91
N ILE A 419 -11.90 12.20 11.55
CA ILE A 419 -11.17 12.15 12.84
C ILE A 419 -12.03 11.48 13.93
N ASP A 420 -13.33 11.80 14.00
CA ASP A 420 -14.20 11.19 15.00
C ASP A 420 -14.49 9.71 14.72
N LEU A 421 -14.60 9.31 13.45
CA LEU A 421 -14.64 7.89 13.06
C LEU A 421 -13.32 7.18 13.39
N ALA A 422 -12.17 7.81 13.18
CA ALA A 422 -10.87 7.26 13.51
C ALA A 422 -10.73 7.02 15.03
N LYS A 423 -11.19 7.95 15.87
CA LYS A 423 -11.24 7.76 17.33
C LYS A 423 -12.09 6.54 17.71
N LYS A 424 -13.27 6.38 17.12
CA LYS A 424 -14.14 5.20 17.35
C LYS A 424 -13.42 3.91 16.97
N LYS A 425 -12.79 3.86 15.80
CA LYS A 425 -12.01 2.68 15.34
C LYS A 425 -10.87 2.35 16.31
N LEU A 426 -10.09 3.35 16.74
CA LEU A 426 -8.96 3.16 17.67
C LEU A 426 -9.42 2.66 19.05
N MET A 427 -10.53 3.19 19.58
CA MET A 427 -11.12 2.70 20.83
C MET A 427 -11.64 1.26 20.69
N ALA A 428 -12.26 0.92 19.56
CA ALA A 428 -12.75 -0.43 19.29
C ALA A 428 -11.61 -1.46 19.24
N ILE A 429 -10.43 -1.10 18.72
CA ILE A 429 -9.24 -1.98 18.74
C ILE A 429 -8.81 -2.32 20.18
N GLN A 430 -8.94 -1.38 21.12
CA GLN A 430 -8.56 -1.59 22.53
C GLN A 430 -9.59 -2.39 23.32
N GLN A 431 -10.88 -2.26 22.98
CA GLN A 431 -11.96 -2.97 23.64
C GLN A 431 -12.02 -4.40 23.10
N THR A 432 -11.26 -5.31 23.71
CA THR A 432 -11.24 -6.75 23.38
C THR A 432 -12.53 -7.46 23.83
N GLY A 433 -13.65 -7.05 23.26
CA GLY A 433 -14.88 -7.80 23.11
C GLY A 433 -15.27 -7.79 21.64
N THR A 434 -16.19 -8.64 21.22
CA THR A 434 -16.64 -8.76 19.83
C THR A 434 -17.85 -7.87 19.43
N PRO A 435 -18.15 -6.68 20.02
CA PRO A 435 -19.36 -5.95 19.61
C PRO A 435 -19.26 -5.29 18.23
N ASP A 436 -18.04 -5.10 17.68
CA ASP A 436 -17.84 -4.30 16.47
C ASP A 436 -17.13 -5.04 15.31
N VAL A 437 -17.38 -6.34 15.15
CA VAL A 437 -16.74 -7.16 14.07
C VAL A 437 -16.89 -6.52 12.69
N LYS A 438 -18.01 -5.84 12.43
CA LYS A 438 -18.25 -5.12 11.16
C LYS A 438 -17.20 -4.05 10.86
N LEU A 439 -16.67 -3.36 11.88
CA LEU A 439 -15.62 -2.35 11.70
C LEU A 439 -14.33 -2.96 11.13
N PHE A 440 -14.11 -4.26 11.34
CA PHE A 440 -12.91 -5.00 10.94
C PHE A 440 -13.17 -6.00 9.81
N SER A 441 -14.31 -5.88 9.12
CA SER A 441 -14.62 -6.68 7.93
C SER A 441 -14.00 -6.11 6.64
N ARG A 442 -13.26 -5.00 6.73
CA ARG A 442 -12.57 -4.33 5.61
C ARG A 442 -11.04 -4.51 5.71
N PRO A 443 -10.31 -4.57 4.57
CA PRO A 443 -8.89 -4.90 4.55
C PRO A 443 -7.98 -4.00 5.41
N MET A 444 -8.10 -2.67 5.34
CA MET A 444 -7.21 -1.75 6.06
C MET A 444 -7.47 -1.79 7.57
N ALA A 445 -8.74 -1.82 7.98
CA ALA A 445 -9.13 -1.92 9.37
C ALA A 445 -8.67 -3.25 9.99
N LEU A 446 -8.82 -4.36 9.26
CA LEU A 446 -8.31 -5.66 9.68
C LEU A 446 -6.78 -5.65 9.78
N THR A 447 -6.11 -5.02 8.82
CA THR A 447 -4.64 -4.86 8.81
C THR A 447 -4.16 -4.07 10.02
N LEU A 448 -4.82 -2.96 10.34
CA LEU A 448 -4.51 -2.15 11.51
C LEU A 448 -4.70 -2.94 12.80
N LEU A 449 -5.82 -3.66 12.94
CA LEU A 449 -6.09 -4.52 14.10
C LEU A 449 -5.05 -5.64 14.24
N CYS A 450 -4.74 -6.34 13.15
CA CYS A 450 -3.78 -7.43 13.12
C CYS A 450 -2.38 -6.96 13.56
N LYS A 451 -1.94 -5.80 13.08
CA LYS A 451 -0.66 -5.19 13.47
C LYS A 451 -0.63 -4.77 14.95
N TYR A 452 -1.70 -4.16 15.44
CA TYR A 452 -1.83 -3.82 16.86
C TYR A 452 -1.77 -5.08 17.74
N LEU A 453 -2.47 -6.13 17.33
CA LEU A 453 -2.50 -7.40 18.05
C LEU A 453 -1.13 -8.08 18.05
N LEU A 454 -0.42 -8.11 16.91
CA LEU A 454 0.92 -8.69 16.83
C LEU A 454 1.91 -7.93 17.73
N LYS A 455 1.94 -6.59 17.66
CA LYS A 455 2.80 -5.76 18.53
C LYS A 455 2.47 -5.97 20.01
N ALA A 456 1.17 -6.04 20.35
CA ALA A 456 0.72 -6.33 21.71
C ALA A 456 1.14 -7.73 22.19
N PHE A 457 1.03 -8.73 21.32
CA PHE A 457 1.43 -10.10 21.60
C PHE A 457 2.95 -10.23 21.82
N VAL A 458 3.77 -9.66 20.93
CA VAL A 458 5.24 -9.69 21.02
C VAL A 458 5.74 -9.02 22.30
N SER A 459 5.09 -7.91 22.70
CA SER A 459 5.41 -7.25 23.98
C SER A 459 5.03 -8.11 25.20
N SER A 460 3.96 -8.90 25.10
CA SER A 460 3.43 -9.73 26.19
C SER A 460 4.18 -11.04 26.37
N THR A 461 4.51 -11.72 25.27
CA THR A 461 5.02 -13.09 25.32
C THR A 461 6.43 -13.17 25.89
N ARG A 462 6.66 -14.20 26.70
CA ARG A 462 7.99 -14.56 27.21
C ARG A 462 8.73 -15.52 26.29
N ASN A 463 8.00 -16.18 25.37
CA ASN A 463 8.60 -17.16 24.46
C ASN A 463 9.34 -16.43 23.33
N LYS A 464 10.67 -16.57 23.30
CA LYS A 464 11.53 -15.94 22.29
C LYS A 464 11.19 -16.38 20.87
N ARG A 465 10.80 -17.64 20.67
CA ARG A 465 10.40 -18.15 19.34
C ARG A 465 9.13 -17.47 18.86
N CYS A 466 8.11 -17.36 19.71
CA CYS A 466 6.83 -16.75 19.36
C CYS A 466 6.94 -15.25 19.00
N LYS A 467 8.01 -14.56 19.43
CA LYS A 467 8.26 -13.17 19.03
C LYS A 467 8.65 -13.01 17.57
N LEU A 468 9.19 -14.07 16.96
CA LEU A 468 9.69 -14.08 15.60
C LEU A 468 8.69 -14.71 14.62
N LEU A 469 7.51 -15.08 15.10
CA LEU A 469 6.49 -15.69 14.25
C LEU A 469 5.62 -14.62 13.58
N PRO A 470 5.17 -14.89 12.35
CA PRO A 470 4.17 -14.07 11.69
C PRO A 470 2.79 -14.24 12.35
N LEU A 471 1.82 -13.43 11.91
CA LEU A 471 0.42 -13.56 12.34
C LEU A 471 -0.50 -13.70 11.13
N ILE A 472 -1.44 -14.64 11.23
CA ILE A 472 -2.58 -14.74 10.33
C ILE A 472 -3.82 -14.39 11.13
N MET A 473 -4.67 -13.53 10.57
CA MET A 473 -5.93 -13.12 11.17
C MET A 473 -7.06 -13.33 10.18
N ALA A 474 -8.19 -13.84 10.67
CA ALA A 474 -9.39 -14.01 9.87
C ALA A 474 -10.57 -13.28 10.52
N ALA A 475 -11.39 -12.64 9.70
CA ALA A 475 -12.62 -11.99 10.13
C ALA A 475 -13.79 -12.38 9.19
N PRO A 476 -15.04 -12.41 9.68
CA PRO A 476 -16.20 -12.58 8.81
C PRO A 476 -16.30 -11.44 7.80
N LYS A 477 -16.41 -11.78 6.50
CA LYS A 477 -16.64 -10.81 5.43
C LYS A 477 -18.12 -10.74 5.07
N ASP A 478 -18.67 -11.87 4.60
CA ASP A 478 -20.08 -11.99 4.24
C ASP A 478 -20.67 -13.25 4.89
N LEU A 479 -21.60 -13.03 5.82
CA LEU A 479 -22.27 -14.10 6.57
C LEU A 479 -23.23 -14.91 5.69
N GLU A 480 -23.87 -14.28 4.70
CA GLU A 480 -24.81 -14.95 3.81
C GLU A 480 -24.08 -15.87 2.82
N LYS A 481 -22.96 -15.38 2.27
CA LYS A 481 -22.10 -16.18 1.39
C LYS A 481 -21.20 -17.15 2.16
N GLY A 482 -21.14 -17.07 3.49
CA GLY A 482 -20.27 -17.91 4.32
C GLY A 482 -18.78 -17.69 4.04
N THR A 483 -18.36 -16.45 3.79
CA THR A 483 -16.97 -16.09 3.47
C THR A 483 -16.28 -15.36 4.62
N VAL A 484 -14.99 -15.61 4.75
CA VAL A 484 -14.10 -14.92 5.69
C VAL A 484 -12.99 -14.23 4.90
N ILE A 485 -12.60 -13.04 5.33
CA ILE A 485 -11.36 -12.41 4.90
C ILE A 485 -10.22 -12.96 5.75
N VAL A 486 -9.11 -13.32 5.11
CA VAL A 486 -7.90 -13.83 5.75
C VAL A 486 -6.74 -12.93 5.35
N LEU A 487 -5.99 -12.46 6.35
CA LEU A 487 -4.84 -11.59 6.20
C LEU A 487 -3.62 -12.28 6.83
N GLY A 488 -2.50 -12.28 6.13
CA GLY A 488 -1.20 -12.67 6.68
C GLY A 488 -0.25 -11.47 6.78
N ILE A 489 0.33 -11.24 7.96
CA ILE A 489 1.35 -10.20 8.18
C ILE A 489 2.68 -10.80 8.63
N PRO A 490 3.83 -10.25 8.19
CA PRO A 490 5.15 -10.75 8.55
C PRO A 490 5.43 -10.58 10.05
N PRO A 491 6.48 -11.23 10.58
CA PRO A 491 6.90 -11.03 11.97
C PRO A 491 7.23 -9.57 12.29
N GLU A 492 6.89 -9.13 13.50
CA GLU A 492 7.26 -7.80 13.97
C GLU A 492 8.73 -7.77 14.39
N SER A 493 9.53 -6.95 13.69
CA SER A 493 10.93 -6.67 14.04
C SER A 493 11.30 -5.24 13.67
N GLU A 494 12.17 -4.60 14.47
CA GLU A 494 12.76 -3.29 14.17
C GLU A 494 13.64 -3.32 12.92
N THR A 495 14.25 -4.48 12.63
CA THR A 495 15.06 -4.72 11.42
C THR A 495 14.27 -5.36 10.29
N SER A 496 12.93 -5.37 10.38
CA SER A 496 12.09 -5.95 9.34
C SER A 496 12.30 -5.18 8.03
N ASP A 497 12.54 -5.93 6.96
CA ASP A 497 12.55 -5.47 5.57
C ASP A 497 11.14 -5.25 5.03
N LYS A 498 10.10 -5.48 5.85
CA LYS A 498 8.67 -5.34 5.54
C LYS A 498 8.21 -6.19 4.35
N LYS A 499 8.97 -7.24 4.01
CA LYS A 499 8.62 -8.22 2.99
C LYS A 499 7.60 -9.23 3.52
N ASN A 500 6.64 -9.62 2.68
CA ASN A 500 5.56 -10.51 3.03
C ASN A 500 5.50 -11.73 2.09
N PHE A 501 5.61 -12.93 2.64
CA PHE A 501 5.55 -14.18 1.85
C PHE A 501 4.16 -14.82 1.79
N PHE A 502 3.16 -14.24 2.48
CA PHE A 502 1.85 -14.88 2.61
C PHE A 502 1.07 -14.98 1.30
N GLY A 503 1.30 -14.09 0.34
CA GLY A 503 0.69 -14.18 -0.98
C GLY A 503 0.85 -15.54 -1.64
N ARG A 504 2.11 -15.88 -1.97
CA ARG A 504 2.48 -17.19 -2.54
C ARG A 504 2.20 -18.36 -1.60
N ALA A 505 2.32 -18.17 -0.28
CA ALA A 505 2.02 -19.24 0.67
C ALA A 505 0.52 -19.60 0.68
N PHE A 506 -0.36 -18.59 0.59
CA PHE A 506 -1.80 -18.79 0.52
C PHE A 506 -2.22 -19.44 -0.79
N GLU A 507 -1.64 -19.03 -1.91
CA GLU A 507 -1.88 -19.65 -3.22
C GLU A 507 -1.53 -21.15 -3.21
N LYS A 508 -0.32 -21.52 -2.79
CA LYS A 508 0.10 -22.94 -2.69
C LYS A 508 -0.76 -23.76 -1.72
N ALA A 509 -1.17 -23.16 -0.60
CA ALA A 509 -2.07 -23.82 0.34
C ALA A 509 -3.48 -24.03 -0.25
N ALA A 510 -3.97 -23.09 -1.05
CA ALA A 510 -5.25 -23.21 -1.74
C ALA A 510 -5.21 -24.30 -2.82
N GLU A 511 -4.16 -24.33 -3.64
CA GLU A 511 -3.96 -25.32 -4.71
C GLU A 511 -3.88 -26.75 -4.15
N SER A 512 -3.03 -26.97 -3.14
CA SER A 512 -2.81 -28.29 -2.54
C SER A 512 -4.04 -28.91 -1.88
N THR A 513 -5.00 -28.08 -1.45
CA THR A 513 -6.22 -28.52 -0.76
C THR A 513 -7.49 -28.35 -1.59
N SER A 514 -7.36 -27.83 -2.81
CA SER A 514 -8.46 -27.35 -3.64
C SER A 514 -9.46 -26.54 -2.81
N SER A 515 -8.94 -25.60 -2.01
CA SER A 515 -9.76 -24.70 -1.19
C SER A 515 -10.34 -23.60 -2.06
N ARG A 516 -11.60 -23.23 -1.80
CA ARG A 516 -12.26 -22.12 -2.49
C ARG A 516 -11.77 -20.80 -1.90
N THR A 517 -10.68 -20.30 -2.48
CA THR A 517 -10.12 -18.97 -2.20
C THR A 517 -10.41 -18.01 -3.35
N LEU A 518 -10.40 -16.72 -3.03
CA LEU A 518 -10.45 -15.65 -4.01
C LEU A 518 -9.36 -14.62 -3.65
N HIS A 519 -8.43 -14.40 -4.58
CA HIS A 519 -7.32 -13.45 -4.47
C HIS A 519 -7.66 -12.14 -5.18
N ASP A 520 -8.70 -11.46 -4.69
CA ASP A 520 -9.28 -10.28 -5.35
C ASP A 520 -8.68 -8.95 -4.87
N ASN A 521 -7.98 -8.94 -3.74
CA ASN A 521 -7.31 -7.74 -3.26
C ASN A 521 -6.01 -7.46 -4.05
N PHE A 522 -5.63 -6.18 -4.20
CA PHE A 522 -4.36 -5.80 -4.83
C PHE A 522 -3.14 -6.29 -4.03
N ASP A 523 -3.25 -6.37 -2.70
CA ASP A 523 -2.28 -7.03 -1.82
C ASP A 523 -2.58 -8.56 -1.77
N THR A 524 -1.70 -9.42 -2.31
CA THR A 524 -2.01 -10.86 -2.39
C THR A 524 -1.95 -11.57 -1.03
N SER A 525 -1.33 -10.95 -0.02
CA SER A 525 -1.42 -11.35 1.38
C SER A 525 -2.82 -11.21 2.02
N ILE A 526 -3.81 -10.75 1.26
CA ILE A 526 -5.22 -10.64 1.69
C ILE A 526 -6.10 -11.46 0.73
N ILE A 527 -6.77 -12.47 1.28
CA ILE A 527 -7.64 -13.37 0.50
C ILE A 527 -9.03 -13.47 1.10
N GLU A 528 -10.00 -13.89 0.29
CA GLU A 528 -11.26 -14.41 0.77
C GLU A 528 -11.25 -15.93 0.74
N LEU A 529 -11.84 -16.53 1.76
CA LEU A 529 -11.89 -17.98 1.93
C LEU A 529 -13.29 -18.42 2.33
N LYS A 530 -13.77 -19.53 1.77
CA LYS A 530 -15.01 -20.17 2.24
C LYS A 530 -14.81 -20.75 3.64
N THR A 531 -15.73 -20.44 4.55
CA THR A 531 -15.64 -20.83 5.97
C THR A 531 -15.49 -22.34 6.16
N GLU A 532 -16.11 -23.14 5.28
CA GLU A 532 -16.03 -24.61 5.26
C GLU A 532 -14.61 -25.13 4.99
N ASP A 533 -13.84 -24.41 4.17
CA ASP A 533 -12.51 -24.83 3.73
C ASP A 533 -11.40 -24.36 4.68
N ARG A 534 -11.74 -23.56 5.69
CA ARG A 534 -10.78 -22.92 6.60
C ARG A 534 -9.85 -23.90 7.32
N SER A 535 -10.36 -25.03 7.81
CA SER A 535 -9.53 -25.98 8.56
C SER A 535 -8.47 -26.61 7.66
N LYS A 536 -8.89 -27.20 6.54
CA LYS A 536 -7.98 -27.86 5.60
C LYS A 536 -6.94 -26.87 5.04
N PHE A 537 -7.34 -25.64 4.74
CA PHE A 537 -6.45 -24.59 4.26
C PHE A 537 -5.36 -24.25 5.28
N LEU A 538 -5.74 -24.04 6.55
CA LEU A 538 -4.78 -23.73 7.62
C LEU A 538 -3.85 -24.91 7.92
N ASP A 539 -4.33 -26.15 7.88
CA ASP A 539 -3.50 -27.34 8.09
C ASP A 539 -2.44 -27.50 6.99
N ALA A 540 -2.81 -27.25 5.74
CA ALA A 540 -1.87 -27.24 4.62
C ALA A 540 -0.86 -26.09 4.73
N LEU A 541 -1.31 -24.91 5.16
CA LEU A 541 -0.43 -23.77 5.36
C LEU A 541 0.57 -24.01 6.51
N ILE A 542 0.13 -24.64 7.61
CA ILE A 542 1.03 -25.08 8.69
C ILE A 542 2.09 -26.03 8.14
N THR A 543 1.69 -27.00 7.32
CA THR A 543 2.61 -27.98 6.71
C THR A 543 3.60 -27.31 5.76
N LEU A 544 3.17 -26.31 5.01
CA LEU A 544 4.00 -25.55 4.07
C LEU A 544 5.05 -24.66 4.77
N LEU A 545 4.71 -24.13 5.95
CA LEU A 545 5.53 -23.17 6.70
C LEU A 545 6.31 -23.77 7.88
N SER A 546 6.15 -25.09 8.14
CA SER A 546 6.86 -25.84 9.19
C SER A 546 8.20 -26.34 8.67
#